data_AF-A0A5C7GK73-F1
#
_entry.id   AF-A0A5C7GK73-F1
#
_cell.length_a   1.000
_cell.length_b   1.000
_cell.length_c   1.000
_cell.angle_alpha   90.00
_cell.angle_beta   90.00
_cell.angle_gamma   90.00
#
_symmetry.space_group_name_H-M   'P 1'
#
loop_
_entity.id
_entity.type
_entity.pdbx_description
1 polymer ?
#
loop_
_entity_poly.entity_id
_entity_poly.type
_entity_poly.pdbx_seq_one_letter_code
_entity_poly.pdbx_strand_id
1 'polypeptide(L)'
;MVLSLKKYSIDFLPIQLKKKLSNYEYVFNPSFVEHENINYLALRVYCEVEQAILAYVYCWYSDNERIYEINISEELEKELDIDKVADPKLFIMNNSVWGTFNTGYSKEQNKLGIFELCKAKLISSYLCFYPSRIGIEKNWAFFYNENSIYALYGITPLTILKGEFLDNNKVIFEKYFVDKKTFFHNCSIGTPLLEFKNEYIFIAHRKIIRNRKRLYIGRPFTLYFGENTKLKASNLFLFHSLKSLFGSRKKFNDNLISCTYFSGIFNKNNNKIILGYGINDLKWNLIALAKDKIWH
;
A
#
# COMPACT_ATOMS: atom_id res chain seq x y z
N MET A 1 23.29 1.38 3.81
CA MET A 1 23.22 2.69 3.11
C MET A 1 21.87 3.33 3.40
N VAL A 2 21.75 4.66 3.42
CA VAL A 2 20.47 5.34 3.67
C VAL A 2 20.18 6.39 2.58
N LEU A 3 18.90 6.56 2.21
CA LEU A 3 18.45 7.53 1.22
C LEU A 3 17.28 8.37 1.77
N SER A 4 17.48 9.68 1.86
CA SER A 4 16.42 10.64 2.15
C SER A 4 15.63 10.96 0.89
N LEU A 5 14.31 10.86 0.99
CA LEU A 5 13.39 10.92 -0.14
C LEU A 5 12.81 12.30 -0.42
N LYS A 6 12.79 13.22 0.55
CA LYS A 6 12.16 14.55 0.43
C LYS A 6 12.60 15.34 -0.81
N LYS A 7 13.87 15.22 -1.21
CA LYS A 7 14.43 15.94 -2.37
C LYS A 7 13.93 15.43 -3.74
N TYR A 8 13.19 14.32 -3.75
CA TYR A 8 12.63 13.71 -4.95
C TYR A 8 11.12 13.89 -5.06
N SER A 9 10.55 14.76 -4.21
CA SER A 9 9.14 15.14 -4.27
C SER A 9 8.77 15.60 -5.67
N ILE A 10 7.62 15.10 -6.13
CA ILE A 10 7.00 15.52 -7.37
C ILE A 10 5.69 16.20 -7.05
N ASP A 11 5.34 17.19 -7.87
CA ASP A 11 4.05 17.85 -7.78
C ASP A 11 3.34 17.75 -9.13
N PHE A 12 2.43 16.78 -9.24
CA PHE A 12 1.68 16.51 -10.47
C PHE A 12 0.18 16.37 -10.24
N LEU A 13 -0.30 16.62 -9.01
CA LEU A 13 -1.74 16.58 -8.75
C LEU A 13 -2.41 17.80 -9.42
N PRO A 14 -3.63 17.64 -10.00
CA PRO A 14 -4.40 18.77 -10.48
C PRO A 14 -4.70 19.78 -9.37
N ILE A 15 -4.78 21.06 -9.71
CA ILE A 15 -5.03 22.16 -8.76
C ILE A 15 -6.33 21.91 -7.98
N GLN A 16 -7.38 21.43 -8.65
CA GLN A 16 -8.68 21.13 -8.04
C GLN A 16 -8.55 20.06 -6.94
N LEU A 17 -7.77 19.00 -7.20
CA LEU A 17 -7.51 17.96 -6.20
C LEU A 17 -6.70 18.50 -5.02
N LYS A 18 -5.68 19.32 -5.26
CA LYS A 18 -4.92 19.98 -4.17
C LYS A 18 -5.82 20.82 -3.28
N LYS A 19 -6.68 21.65 -3.88
CA LYS A 19 -7.65 22.49 -3.16
C LYS A 19 -8.61 21.66 -2.33
N LYS A 20 -9.05 20.51 -2.86
CA LYS A 20 -9.89 19.58 -2.10
C LYS A 20 -9.15 18.97 -0.92
N LEU A 21 -7.93 18.46 -1.14
CA LEU A 21 -7.11 17.86 -0.10
C LEU A 21 -6.69 18.86 0.99
N SER A 22 -6.59 20.16 0.67
CA SER A 22 -6.30 21.19 1.68
C SER A 22 -7.45 21.45 2.67
N ASN A 23 -8.65 20.92 2.41
CA ASN A 23 -9.77 21.01 3.34
C ASN A 23 -9.65 20.01 4.50
N TYR A 24 -8.71 19.07 4.44
CA TYR A 24 -8.47 18.10 5.51
C TYR A 24 -7.22 18.47 6.30
N GLU A 25 -7.31 18.45 7.64
CA GLU A 25 -6.17 18.71 8.53
C GLU A 25 -5.04 17.69 8.30
N TYR A 26 -5.42 16.43 8.04
CA TYR A 26 -4.48 15.33 7.79
C TYR A 26 -4.84 14.54 6.54
N VAL A 27 -3.82 14.32 5.72
CA VAL A 27 -3.86 13.45 4.54
C VAL A 27 -2.60 12.59 4.57
N PHE A 28 -2.72 11.27 4.43
CA PHE A 28 -1.59 10.36 4.60
C PHE A 28 -1.77 9.04 3.85
N ASN A 29 -0.68 8.27 3.77
CA ASN A 29 -0.60 6.94 3.15
C ASN A 29 -1.12 6.88 1.70
N PRO A 30 -0.54 7.67 0.77
CA PRO A 30 -0.97 7.72 -0.62
C PRO A 30 -0.53 6.48 -1.40
N SER A 31 -1.39 6.00 -2.28
CA SER A 31 -1.11 4.98 -3.27
C SER A 31 -1.58 5.47 -4.63
N PHE A 32 -0.64 5.57 -5.58
CA PHE A 32 -0.89 6.14 -6.90
C PHE A 32 -0.67 5.09 -7.97
N VAL A 33 -1.59 5.02 -8.94
CA VAL A 33 -1.42 4.27 -10.19
C VAL A 33 -2.01 5.06 -11.35
N GLU A 34 -1.51 4.79 -12.55
CA GLU A 34 -2.10 5.29 -13.80
C GLU A 34 -2.40 4.10 -14.71
N HIS A 35 -3.58 4.09 -15.29
CA HIS A 35 -4.05 3.02 -16.17
C HIS A 35 -4.99 3.61 -17.23
N GLU A 36 -4.74 3.30 -18.51
CA GLU A 36 -5.53 3.78 -19.65
C GLU A 36 -5.76 5.31 -19.64
N ASN A 37 -4.70 6.10 -19.40
CA ASN A 37 -4.73 7.58 -19.27
C ASN A 37 -5.57 8.12 -18.10
N ILE A 38 -6.01 7.26 -17.18
CA ILE A 38 -6.67 7.64 -15.95
C ILE A 38 -5.70 7.50 -14.79
N ASN A 39 -5.58 8.57 -14.02
CA ASN A 39 -4.81 8.62 -12.80
C ASN A 39 -5.72 8.26 -11.62
N TYR A 40 -5.22 7.44 -10.71
CA TYR A 40 -5.90 7.04 -9.49
C TYR A 40 -5.01 7.33 -8.28
N LEU A 41 -5.58 7.94 -7.26
CA LEU A 41 -4.90 8.22 -6.00
C LEU A 41 -5.77 7.76 -4.83
N ALA A 42 -5.39 6.65 -4.21
CA ALA A 42 -5.93 6.24 -2.93
C ALA A 42 -5.17 6.93 -1.79
N LEU A 43 -5.86 7.38 -0.76
CA LEU A 43 -5.26 7.98 0.43
C LEU A 43 -6.20 7.91 1.63
N ARG A 44 -5.67 8.24 2.80
CA ARG A 44 -6.44 8.40 4.03
C ARG A 44 -6.54 9.88 4.39
N VAL A 45 -7.72 10.30 4.85
CA VAL A 45 -7.97 11.65 5.35
C VAL A 45 -8.57 11.60 6.75
N TYR A 46 -8.28 12.58 7.59
CA TYR A 46 -9.04 12.80 8.83
C TYR A 46 -10.20 13.76 8.55
N CYS A 47 -11.43 13.27 8.72
CA CYS A 47 -12.66 14.04 8.57
C CYS A 47 -13.05 14.60 9.94
N GLU A 48 -13.02 15.93 10.09
CA GLU A 48 -13.40 16.59 11.34
C GLU A 48 -14.89 16.44 11.66
N VAL A 49 -15.77 16.44 10.64
CA VAL A 49 -17.22 16.32 10.84
C VAL A 49 -17.57 14.95 11.43
N GLU A 50 -16.98 13.89 10.89
CA GLU A 50 -17.22 12.51 11.34
C GLU A 50 -16.31 12.09 12.50
N GLN A 51 -15.32 12.92 12.86
CA GLN A 51 -14.27 12.59 13.84
C GLN A 51 -13.56 11.26 13.53
N ALA A 52 -13.44 10.92 12.24
CA ALA A 52 -12.98 9.63 11.78
C ALA A 52 -11.87 9.74 10.73
N ILE A 53 -11.10 8.67 10.56
CA ILE A 53 -10.16 8.55 9.43
C ILE A 53 -10.85 7.76 8.32
N LEU A 54 -11.03 8.40 7.17
CA LEU A 54 -11.67 7.84 6.00
C LEU A 54 -10.66 7.47 4.91
N ALA A 55 -11.03 6.53 4.06
CA ALA A 55 -10.28 6.14 2.88
C ALA A 55 -10.99 6.65 1.62
N TYR A 56 -10.26 7.37 0.77
CA TYR A 56 -10.78 7.89 -0.49
C TYR A 56 -9.92 7.41 -1.65
N VAL A 57 -10.57 7.28 -2.81
CA VAL A 57 -9.91 7.20 -4.11
C VAL A 57 -10.35 8.38 -4.95
N TYR A 58 -9.36 9.10 -5.49
CA TYR A 58 -9.57 10.15 -6.47
C TYR A 58 -9.16 9.67 -7.86
N CYS A 59 -9.97 9.97 -8.87
CA CYS A 59 -9.70 9.63 -10.26
C CYS A 59 -9.74 10.86 -11.15
N TRP A 60 -8.82 10.99 -12.09
CA TRP A 60 -8.83 12.07 -13.09
C TRP A 60 -8.11 11.66 -14.36
N TYR A 61 -8.52 12.22 -15.50
CA TYR A 61 -7.84 12.02 -16.76
C TYR A 61 -6.68 13.01 -16.89
N SER A 62 -5.59 12.61 -17.56
CA SER A 62 -4.42 13.48 -17.72
C SER A 62 -4.70 14.75 -18.56
N ASP A 63 -5.73 14.72 -19.41
CA ASP A 63 -6.14 15.78 -20.33
C ASP A 63 -7.34 16.60 -19.82
N ASN A 64 -7.88 16.28 -18.65
CA ASN A 64 -9.06 16.92 -18.09
C ASN A 64 -8.89 17.20 -16.59
N GLU A 65 -9.25 18.40 -16.15
CA GLU A 65 -9.18 18.76 -14.74
C GLU A 65 -10.28 18.16 -13.86
N ARG A 66 -11.31 17.53 -14.45
CA ARG A 66 -12.42 16.96 -13.70
C ARG A 66 -11.93 15.83 -12.78
N ILE A 67 -12.11 16.06 -11.48
CA ILE A 67 -11.81 15.10 -10.43
C ILE A 67 -13.08 14.32 -10.08
N TYR A 68 -12.96 13.00 -10.06
CA TYR A 68 -13.94 12.10 -9.48
C TYR A 68 -13.45 11.63 -8.11
N GLU A 69 -14.37 11.41 -7.20
CA GLU A 69 -14.09 10.97 -5.84
C GLU A 69 -14.96 9.76 -5.51
N ILE A 70 -14.35 8.79 -4.83
CA ILE A 70 -15.02 7.62 -4.28
C ILE A 70 -14.65 7.54 -2.80
N ASN A 71 -15.65 7.58 -1.92
CA ASN A 71 -15.48 7.32 -0.50
C ASN A 71 -15.42 5.81 -0.28
N ILE A 72 -14.22 5.23 -0.36
CA ILE A 72 -14.04 3.78 -0.25
C ILE A 72 -14.48 3.26 1.12
N SER A 73 -14.37 4.08 2.19
CA SER A 73 -14.93 3.71 3.48
C SER A 73 -16.43 3.42 3.40
N GLU A 74 -17.20 4.34 2.82
CA GLU A 74 -18.66 4.23 2.70
C GLU A 74 -19.10 3.15 1.72
N GLU A 75 -18.42 3.02 0.57
CA GLU A 75 -18.76 1.99 -0.41
C GLU A 75 -18.54 0.58 0.15
N LEU A 76 -17.41 0.35 0.84
CA LEU A 76 -17.12 -0.97 1.43
C LEU A 76 -17.93 -1.27 2.69
N GLU A 77 -18.39 -0.25 3.42
CA GLU A 77 -19.38 -0.42 4.48
C GLU A 77 -20.69 -1.00 3.90
N LYS A 78 -21.20 -0.40 2.82
CA LYS A 78 -22.43 -0.84 2.15
C LYS A 78 -22.30 -2.21 1.50
N GLU A 79 -21.17 -2.50 0.85
CA GLU A 79 -21.01 -3.73 0.05
C GLU A 79 -20.57 -4.94 0.89
N LEU A 80 -19.73 -4.73 1.91
CA LEU A 80 -19.06 -5.81 2.66
C LEU A 80 -19.23 -5.76 4.18
N ASP A 81 -20.01 -4.82 4.72
CA ASP A 81 -20.17 -4.62 6.17
C ASP A 81 -18.79 -4.39 6.85
N ILE A 82 -18.11 -3.36 6.34
CA ILE A 82 -16.78 -2.92 6.78
C ILE A 82 -16.84 -1.52 7.39
N ASP A 83 -16.89 -1.47 8.72
CA ASP A 83 -16.97 -0.22 9.49
C ASP A 83 -15.70 0.66 9.40
N LYS A 84 -14.60 0.09 8.91
CA LYS A 84 -13.32 0.79 8.88
C LYS A 84 -12.42 0.31 7.77
N VAL A 85 -12.02 1.25 6.92
CA VAL A 85 -11.04 1.02 5.86
C VAL A 85 -9.72 1.71 6.23
N ALA A 86 -8.65 0.93 6.26
CA ALA A 86 -7.30 1.41 6.54
C ALA A 86 -6.32 1.00 5.43
N ASP A 87 -5.39 1.93 5.19
CA ASP A 87 -4.26 1.83 4.27
C ASP A 87 -4.63 1.26 2.90
N PRO A 88 -5.56 1.91 2.17
CA PRO A 88 -5.88 1.50 0.81
C PRO A 88 -4.63 1.56 -0.07
N LYS A 89 -4.35 0.50 -0.83
CA LYS A 89 -3.19 0.45 -1.75
C LYS A 89 -3.64 0.00 -3.12
N LEU A 90 -3.31 0.80 -4.14
CA LEU A 90 -3.68 0.54 -5.52
C LEU A 90 -2.61 -0.26 -6.24
N PHE A 91 -3.03 -1.16 -7.11
CA PHE A 91 -2.18 -1.96 -7.99
C PHE A 91 -2.93 -2.28 -9.28
N ILE A 92 -2.21 -2.72 -10.29
CA ILE A 92 -2.80 -3.16 -11.56
C ILE A 92 -2.73 -4.68 -11.59
N MET A 93 -3.87 -5.32 -11.91
CA MET A 93 -4.00 -6.76 -12.04
C MET A 93 -5.01 -7.06 -13.14
N ASN A 94 -4.68 -8.01 -14.01
CA ASN A 94 -5.54 -8.44 -15.13
C ASN A 94 -6.08 -7.27 -15.97
N ASN A 95 -5.21 -6.30 -16.28
CA ASN A 95 -5.57 -5.08 -17.02
C ASN A 95 -6.73 -4.27 -16.40
N SER A 96 -6.87 -4.33 -15.07
CA SER A 96 -7.80 -3.51 -14.29
C SER A 96 -7.05 -2.83 -13.13
N VAL A 97 -7.62 -1.74 -12.62
CA VAL A 97 -7.14 -1.12 -11.38
C VAL A 97 -7.81 -1.81 -10.20
N TRP A 98 -6.98 -2.35 -9.31
CA TRP A 98 -7.41 -2.95 -8.08
C TRP A 98 -6.88 -2.15 -6.89
N GLY A 99 -7.57 -2.28 -5.76
CA GLY A 99 -7.11 -1.80 -4.48
C GLY A 99 -7.15 -2.91 -3.43
N THR A 100 -6.33 -2.79 -2.39
CA THR A 100 -6.43 -3.61 -1.18
C THR A 100 -6.62 -2.71 0.03
N PHE A 101 -7.32 -3.21 1.05
CA PHE A 101 -7.49 -2.55 2.33
C PHE A 101 -7.40 -3.54 3.49
N ASN A 102 -7.23 -3.00 4.70
CA ASN A 102 -7.40 -3.75 5.94
C ASN A 102 -8.22 -2.94 6.95
N THR A 103 -8.73 -3.56 8.03
CA THR A 103 -9.56 -2.85 9.02
C THR A 103 -8.78 -2.24 10.20
N GLY A 104 -7.45 -2.17 10.11
CA GLY A 104 -6.60 -1.67 11.18
C GLY A 104 -6.47 -2.63 12.38
N TYR A 105 -6.10 -2.12 13.55
CA TYR A 105 -6.01 -2.98 14.74
C TYR A 105 -7.41 -3.22 15.31
N SER A 106 -7.80 -4.49 15.48
CA SER A 106 -9.02 -4.91 16.19
C SER A 106 -8.67 -6.03 17.18
N LYS A 107 -9.47 -6.17 18.23
CA LYS A 107 -9.35 -7.28 19.21
C LYS A 107 -9.87 -8.60 18.66
N GLU A 108 -10.86 -8.56 17.76
CA GLU A 108 -11.57 -9.76 17.28
C GLU A 108 -10.86 -10.37 16.07
N GLN A 109 -10.68 -9.60 14.98
CA GLN A 109 -9.75 -9.92 13.89
C GLN A 109 -9.63 -8.72 12.94
N ASN A 110 -8.45 -8.49 12.34
CA ASN A 110 -8.35 -7.57 11.21
C ASN A 110 -8.96 -8.24 9.96
N LYS A 111 -9.93 -7.61 9.28
CA LYS A 111 -10.38 -8.05 7.95
C LYS A 111 -9.45 -7.45 6.89
N LEU A 112 -9.17 -8.22 5.84
CA LEU A 112 -8.39 -7.81 4.68
C LEU A 112 -9.26 -8.04 3.46
N GLY A 113 -9.22 -7.11 2.50
CA GLY A 113 -9.95 -7.28 1.25
C GLY A 113 -9.24 -6.66 0.07
N ILE A 114 -9.80 -6.94 -1.10
CA ILE A 114 -9.45 -6.32 -2.37
C ILE A 114 -10.72 -5.76 -3.01
N PHE A 115 -10.55 -4.77 -3.87
CA PHE A 115 -11.63 -4.20 -4.65
C PHE A 115 -11.16 -3.83 -6.05
N GLU A 116 -12.06 -3.88 -7.01
CA GLU A 116 -11.82 -3.48 -8.38
C GLU A 116 -12.45 -2.11 -8.65
N LEU A 117 -11.70 -1.28 -9.37
CA LEU A 117 -12.14 0.03 -9.83
C LEU A 117 -12.21 0.04 -11.35
N CYS A 118 -13.29 0.61 -11.87
CA CYS A 118 -13.35 1.03 -13.26
C CYS A 118 -13.73 2.51 -13.30
N LYS A 119 -12.77 3.35 -13.73
CA LYS A 119 -12.91 4.80 -13.76
C LYS A 119 -13.25 5.34 -12.37
N ALA A 120 -14.44 5.91 -12.21
CA ALA A 120 -14.90 6.56 -10.99
C ALA A 120 -15.88 5.69 -10.17
N LYS A 121 -15.82 4.36 -10.31
CA LYS A 121 -16.75 3.44 -9.65
C LYS A 121 -16.04 2.24 -9.06
N LEU A 122 -16.52 1.82 -7.89
CA LEU A 122 -16.28 0.49 -7.33
C LEU A 122 -17.10 -0.52 -8.16
N ILE A 123 -16.46 -1.55 -8.68
CA ILE A 123 -17.11 -2.56 -9.54
C ILE A 123 -17.41 -3.83 -8.77
N SER A 124 -16.44 -4.26 -7.97
CA SER A 124 -16.54 -5.45 -7.15
C SER A 124 -15.60 -5.31 -5.95
N SER A 125 -15.94 -5.99 -4.87
CA SER A 125 -15.06 -6.10 -3.71
C SER A 125 -15.16 -7.47 -3.06
N TYR A 126 -14.04 -7.89 -2.46
CA TYR A 126 -13.90 -9.23 -1.91
C TYR A 126 -13.16 -9.21 -0.58
N LEU A 127 -13.67 -9.97 0.38
CA LEU A 127 -12.94 -10.29 1.60
C LEU A 127 -11.99 -11.47 1.37
N CYS A 128 -10.75 -11.31 1.83
CA CYS A 128 -9.68 -12.28 1.66
C CYS A 128 -9.55 -13.16 2.91
N PHE A 129 -9.69 -14.47 2.73
CA PHE A 129 -9.65 -15.45 3.80
C PHE A 129 -8.46 -16.38 3.66
N TYR A 130 -7.71 -16.56 4.74
CA TYR A 130 -6.72 -17.63 4.86
C TYR A 130 -6.89 -18.27 6.23
N PRO A 131 -7.27 -19.56 6.32
CA PRO A 131 -7.59 -20.18 7.62
C PRO A 131 -6.45 -20.14 8.63
N SER A 132 -5.19 -20.24 8.17
CA SER A 132 -4.01 -20.16 9.05
C SER A 132 -3.49 -18.72 9.23
N ARG A 133 -4.32 -17.70 8.98
CA ARG A 133 -3.94 -16.30 9.12
C ARG A 133 -3.68 -15.95 10.58
N ILE A 134 -2.52 -15.36 10.85
CA ILE A 134 -2.22 -14.69 12.12
C ILE A 134 -3.15 -13.46 12.25
N GLY A 135 -3.95 -13.39 13.32
CA GLY A 135 -5.00 -12.38 13.48
C GLY A 135 -4.56 -10.91 13.45
N ILE A 136 -3.28 -10.64 13.70
CA ILE A 136 -2.68 -9.29 13.72
C ILE A 136 -1.99 -8.94 12.37
N GLU A 137 -1.90 -9.88 11.42
CA GLU A 137 -1.26 -9.62 10.12
C GLU A 137 -2.13 -8.68 9.26
N LYS A 138 -1.55 -7.61 8.73
CA LYS A 138 -2.33 -6.52 8.09
C LYS A 138 -1.99 -6.28 6.63
N ASN A 139 -0.80 -6.68 6.19
CA ASN A 139 -0.27 -6.25 4.90
C ASN A 139 0.03 -7.48 4.05
N TRP A 140 -0.86 -7.77 3.11
CA TRP A 140 -0.55 -8.66 2.00
C TRP A 140 -0.27 -7.81 0.76
N ALA A 141 0.57 -8.32 -0.14
CA ALA A 141 0.73 -7.71 -1.46
C ALA A 141 0.26 -8.71 -2.52
N PHE A 142 -0.80 -8.34 -3.22
CA PHE A 142 -1.43 -9.15 -4.25
C PHE A 142 -0.72 -8.97 -5.58
N PHE A 143 -0.72 -10.02 -6.39
CA PHE A 143 -0.20 -10.03 -7.75
C PHE A 143 -0.88 -11.13 -8.56
N TYR A 144 -0.80 -11.03 -9.88
CA TYR A 144 -1.41 -11.98 -10.80
C TYR A 144 -0.35 -12.66 -11.63
N ASN A 145 -0.48 -13.98 -11.80
CA ASN A 145 0.46 -14.79 -12.54
C ASN A 145 -0.29 -16.04 -13.04
N GLU A 146 -0.03 -16.49 -14.28
CA GLU A 146 -0.63 -17.73 -14.83
C GLU A 146 -2.15 -17.86 -14.57
N ASN A 147 -2.90 -16.78 -14.85
CA ASN A 147 -4.34 -16.68 -14.67
C ASN A 147 -4.86 -16.87 -13.22
N SER A 148 -3.99 -16.77 -12.22
CA SER A 148 -4.31 -16.94 -10.81
C SER A 148 -3.90 -15.71 -10.01
N ILE A 149 -4.70 -15.38 -8.99
CA ILE A 149 -4.31 -14.39 -8.00
C ILE A 149 -3.40 -15.03 -6.96
N TYR A 150 -2.33 -14.33 -6.61
CA TYR A 150 -1.42 -14.70 -5.55
C TYR A 150 -1.31 -13.55 -4.55
N ALA A 151 -0.85 -13.88 -3.34
CA ALA A 151 -0.53 -12.90 -2.33
C ALA A 151 0.82 -13.23 -1.69
N LEU A 152 1.74 -12.26 -1.68
CA LEU A 152 2.85 -12.27 -0.76
C LEU A 152 2.27 -12.03 0.63
N TYR A 153 2.18 -13.10 1.43
CA TYR A 153 1.60 -13.10 2.76
C TYR A 153 2.61 -12.71 3.83
N GLY A 154 3.84 -13.20 3.69
CA GLY A 154 4.90 -12.98 4.67
C GLY A 154 6.27 -12.93 4.00
N ILE A 155 7.17 -12.17 4.61
CA ILE A 155 8.60 -12.14 4.26
C ILE A 155 9.48 -12.74 5.38
N THR A 156 8.82 -13.26 6.43
CA THR A 156 9.42 -13.76 7.66
C THR A 156 8.49 -14.81 8.33
N PRO A 157 8.47 -16.08 7.87
CA PRO A 157 9.18 -16.59 6.70
C PRO A 157 8.57 -16.11 5.38
N LEU A 158 9.31 -16.22 4.28
CA LEU A 158 8.75 -15.99 2.94
C LEU A 158 7.58 -16.94 2.71
N THR A 159 6.39 -16.40 2.58
CA THR A 159 5.13 -17.16 2.40
C THR A 159 4.32 -16.53 1.28
N ILE A 160 3.96 -17.35 0.30
CA ILE A 160 3.09 -16.97 -0.82
C ILE A 160 1.83 -17.83 -0.75
N LEU A 161 0.70 -17.17 -0.93
CA LEU A 161 -0.60 -17.80 -1.03
C LEU A 161 -1.11 -17.74 -2.46
N LYS A 162 -1.91 -18.72 -2.86
CA LYS A 162 -2.69 -18.72 -4.10
C LYS A 162 -4.16 -18.56 -3.73
N GLY A 163 -4.87 -17.68 -4.43
CA GLY A 163 -6.26 -17.37 -4.17
C GLY A 163 -7.20 -17.87 -5.25
N GLU A 164 -8.44 -18.14 -4.84
CA GLU A 164 -9.57 -18.51 -5.69
C GLU A 164 -10.77 -17.62 -5.35
N PHE A 165 -11.36 -17.01 -6.38
CA PHE A 165 -12.55 -16.18 -6.25
C PHE A 165 -13.79 -17.08 -6.08
N LEU A 166 -14.65 -16.72 -5.14
CA LEU A 166 -15.93 -17.38 -4.88
C LEU A 166 -17.09 -16.40 -5.09
N ASP A 167 -18.28 -16.93 -5.38
CA ASP A 167 -19.49 -16.15 -5.74
C ASP A 167 -20.01 -15.20 -4.65
N ASN A 168 -19.52 -15.30 -3.41
CA ASN A 168 -20.05 -14.57 -2.24
C ASN A 168 -19.18 -13.37 -1.82
N ASN A 169 -18.55 -12.65 -2.75
CA ASN A 169 -17.59 -11.57 -2.44
C ASN A 169 -16.45 -12.05 -1.52
N LYS A 170 -15.97 -13.28 -1.75
CA LYS A 170 -14.86 -13.88 -0.99
C LYS A 170 -13.77 -14.36 -1.93
N VAL A 171 -12.54 -14.22 -1.49
CA VAL A 171 -11.39 -14.93 -2.06
C VAL A 171 -10.81 -15.82 -0.98
N ILE A 172 -10.77 -17.13 -1.23
CA ILE A 172 -10.10 -18.07 -0.33
C ILE A 172 -8.66 -18.23 -0.81
N PHE A 173 -7.73 -18.08 0.11
CA PHE A 173 -6.32 -18.26 -0.11
C PHE A 173 -5.83 -19.52 0.58
N GLU A 174 -4.99 -20.25 -0.14
CA GLU A 174 -4.28 -21.42 0.34
C GLU A 174 -2.77 -21.23 0.23
N LYS A 175 -2.03 -21.98 1.05
CA LYS A 175 -0.57 -21.90 1.06
C LYS A 175 -0.02 -22.51 -0.23
N TYR A 176 0.65 -21.67 -1.02
CA TYR A 176 1.29 -22.09 -2.28
C TYR A 176 2.78 -22.38 -2.09
N PHE A 177 3.50 -21.48 -1.42
CA PHE A 177 4.94 -21.61 -1.21
C PHE A 177 5.35 -21.09 0.16
N VAL A 178 6.28 -21.77 0.82
CA VAL A 178 6.94 -21.30 2.04
C VAL A 178 8.42 -21.62 2.01
N ASP A 179 9.26 -20.60 2.11
CA ASP A 179 10.67 -20.77 2.44
C ASP A 179 10.91 -20.42 3.91
N LYS A 180 11.08 -21.46 4.73
CA LYS A 180 11.34 -21.34 6.16
C LYS A 180 12.75 -20.78 6.48
N LYS A 181 13.68 -20.80 5.52
CA LYS A 181 15.05 -20.33 5.70
C LYS A 181 15.17 -18.82 5.49
N THR A 182 14.34 -18.25 4.62
CA THR A 182 14.31 -16.80 4.39
C THR A 182 13.59 -16.10 5.55
N PHE A 183 14.35 -15.32 6.33
CA PHE A 183 13.82 -14.65 7.51
C PHE A 183 14.34 -13.20 7.61
N PHE A 184 13.49 -12.23 7.27
CA PHE A 184 13.82 -10.80 7.37
C PHE A 184 13.21 -10.21 8.65
N HIS A 185 13.89 -10.39 9.78
CA HIS A 185 13.42 -9.91 11.09
C HIS A 185 12.90 -8.47 11.03
N ASN A 186 11.87 -8.17 11.82
CA ASN A 186 11.28 -6.83 11.96
C ASN A 186 10.93 -6.16 10.62
N CYS A 187 10.69 -6.90 9.55
CA CYS A 187 10.20 -6.35 8.30
C CYS A 187 8.76 -6.82 8.08
N SER A 188 7.92 -5.94 7.56
CA SER A 188 6.60 -6.29 7.04
C SER A 188 6.41 -5.70 5.66
N ILE A 189 5.50 -6.26 4.88
CA ILE A 189 5.19 -5.76 3.54
C ILE A 189 4.62 -4.34 3.67
N GLY A 190 5.04 -3.45 2.78
CA GLY A 190 4.67 -2.03 2.82
C GLY A 190 3.85 -1.59 1.62
N THR A 191 4.38 -1.80 0.42
CA THR A 191 3.69 -1.50 -0.84
C THR A 191 3.09 -2.76 -1.47
N PRO A 192 2.18 -2.60 -2.46
CA PRO A 192 1.90 -3.65 -3.42
C PRO A 192 3.17 -4.13 -4.13
N LEU A 193 3.08 -5.26 -4.82
CA LEU A 193 4.12 -5.72 -5.73
C LEU A 193 3.99 -4.97 -7.05
N LEU A 194 5.12 -4.50 -7.58
CA LEU A 194 5.21 -4.00 -8.94
C LEU A 194 5.96 -5.03 -9.78
N GLU A 195 5.29 -5.57 -10.79
CA GLU A 195 5.94 -6.41 -11.78
C GLU A 195 6.89 -5.58 -12.63
N PHE A 196 8.10 -6.09 -12.83
CA PHE A 196 9.11 -5.46 -13.65
C PHE A 196 9.93 -6.53 -14.36
N LYS A 197 9.68 -6.70 -15.67
CA LYS A 197 10.23 -7.81 -16.46
C LYS A 197 9.77 -9.15 -15.85
N ASN A 198 10.69 -9.91 -15.25
CA ASN A 198 10.42 -11.25 -14.69
C ASN A 198 10.61 -11.28 -13.16
N GLU A 199 10.54 -10.12 -12.50
CA GLU A 199 10.67 -10.00 -11.05
C GLU A 199 9.60 -9.04 -10.51
N TYR A 200 9.26 -9.21 -9.23
CA TYR A 200 8.39 -8.29 -8.51
C TYR A 200 9.21 -7.46 -7.53
N ILE A 201 9.08 -6.14 -7.60
CA ILE A 201 9.75 -5.22 -6.68
C ILE A 201 8.76 -4.56 -5.74
N PHE A 202 9.18 -4.30 -4.50
CA PHE A 202 8.35 -3.62 -3.51
C PHE A 202 9.20 -3.00 -2.40
N ILE A 203 8.58 -2.13 -1.60
CA ILE A 203 9.19 -1.59 -0.38
C ILE A 203 8.52 -2.22 0.83
N ALA A 204 9.31 -2.91 1.66
CA ALA A 204 8.89 -3.36 2.97
C ALA A 204 9.09 -2.25 4.01
N HIS A 205 8.35 -2.31 5.12
CA HIS A 205 8.62 -1.49 6.30
C HIS A 205 9.53 -2.25 7.26
N ARG A 206 10.75 -1.73 7.45
CA ARG A 206 11.63 -2.14 8.55
C ARG A 206 11.22 -1.41 9.82
N LYS A 207 10.86 -2.20 10.83
CA LYS A 207 10.47 -1.77 12.17
C LYS A 207 11.72 -1.75 13.07
N ILE A 208 11.94 -0.63 13.73
CA ILE A 208 12.93 -0.49 14.80
C ILE A 208 12.15 -0.24 16.09
N ILE A 209 12.36 -1.08 17.11
CA ILE A 209 11.56 -1.09 18.33
C ILE A 209 12.48 -0.78 19.51
N ARG A 210 12.12 0.22 20.32
CA ARG A 210 12.77 0.55 21.59
C ARG A 210 11.70 0.96 22.60
N ASN A 211 11.70 0.35 23.78
CA ASN A 211 10.73 0.63 24.86
C ASN A 211 9.27 0.62 24.38
N ARG A 212 8.87 -0.40 23.59
CA ARG A 212 7.54 -0.54 22.96
C ARG A 212 7.16 0.56 21.95
N LYS A 213 8.02 1.56 21.74
CA LYS A 213 7.87 2.58 20.70
C LYS A 213 8.51 2.10 19.40
N ARG A 214 7.91 2.51 18.28
CA ARG A 214 8.20 1.97 16.94
C ARG A 214 8.63 3.07 15.99
N LEU A 215 9.69 2.81 15.23
CA LEU A 215 10.12 3.62 14.10
C LEU A 215 10.05 2.78 12.83
N TYR A 216 9.49 3.33 11.76
CA TYR A 216 9.38 2.65 10.47
C TYR A 216 10.15 3.38 9.38
N ILE A 217 10.99 2.64 8.65
CA ILE A 217 11.68 3.05 7.44
C ILE A 217 11.42 2.05 6.33
N GLY A 218 11.58 2.47 5.07
CA GLY A 218 11.49 1.59 3.92
C GLY A 218 12.73 0.75 3.75
N ARG A 219 12.57 -0.48 3.27
CA ARG A 219 13.64 -1.32 2.76
C ARG A 219 13.18 -1.92 1.43
N PRO A 220 13.93 -1.74 0.33
CA PRO A 220 13.57 -2.34 -0.96
C PRO A 220 13.78 -3.84 -0.98
N PHE A 221 12.88 -4.54 -1.65
CA PHE A 221 12.91 -5.99 -1.84
C PHE A 221 12.61 -6.35 -3.30
N THR A 222 13.14 -7.49 -3.72
CA THR A 222 12.88 -8.13 -5.02
C THR A 222 12.47 -9.58 -4.78
N LEU A 223 11.27 -9.92 -5.23
CA LEU A 223 10.73 -11.27 -5.25
C LEU A 223 10.91 -11.84 -6.66
N TYR A 224 11.61 -12.96 -6.75
CA TYR A 224 11.60 -13.83 -7.92
C TYR A 224 10.55 -14.89 -7.67
N PHE A 225 9.59 -15.04 -8.57
CA PHE A 225 8.48 -15.98 -8.45
C PHE A 225 8.54 -17.00 -9.61
N GLY A 226 8.22 -18.26 -9.33
CA GLY A 226 8.35 -19.40 -10.25
C GLY A 226 9.14 -20.56 -9.64
N GLU A 227 9.78 -21.39 -10.47
CA GLU A 227 10.51 -22.60 -10.01
C GLU A 227 11.54 -22.30 -8.92
N ASN A 228 12.26 -21.18 -9.05
CA ASN A 228 13.29 -20.74 -8.11
C ASN A 228 12.81 -19.56 -7.26
N THR A 229 11.62 -19.69 -6.68
CA THR A 229 11.02 -18.64 -5.84
C THR A 229 11.95 -18.25 -4.71
N LYS A 230 12.34 -16.97 -4.66
CA LYS A 230 13.25 -16.42 -3.64
C LYS A 230 13.04 -14.93 -3.44
N LEU A 231 13.39 -14.44 -2.26
CA LEU A 231 13.26 -13.04 -1.88
C LEU A 231 14.63 -12.46 -1.56
N LYS A 232 14.98 -11.33 -2.19
CA LYS A 232 16.21 -10.58 -1.93
C LYS A 232 15.88 -9.20 -1.36
N ALA A 233 16.68 -8.76 -0.40
CA ALA A 233 16.57 -7.42 0.18
C ALA A 233 17.74 -6.55 -0.26
N SER A 234 17.47 -5.28 -0.58
CA SER A 234 18.53 -4.28 -0.72
C SER A 234 19.15 -3.92 0.64
N ASN A 235 20.40 -3.45 0.61
CA ASN A 235 21.11 -2.86 1.76
C ASN A 235 20.78 -1.37 1.96
N LEU A 236 19.93 -0.81 1.09
CA LEU A 236 19.45 0.55 1.16
C LEU A 236 18.25 0.66 2.12
N PHE A 237 18.23 1.72 2.92
CA PHE A 237 17.07 2.10 3.72
C PHE A 237 16.53 3.46 3.27
N LEU A 238 15.22 3.58 3.21
CA LEU A 238 14.51 4.74 2.69
C LEU A 238 13.75 5.45 3.80
N PHE A 239 13.83 6.78 3.85
CA PHE A 239 13.09 7.58 4.81
C PHE A 239 12.77 8.97 4.23
N HIS A 240 11.74 9.65 4.73
CA HIS A 240 11.38 10.97 4.22
C HIS A 240 12.52 12.00 4.38
N SER A 241 12.86 12.35 5.63
CA SER A 241 13.91 13.32 5.98
C SER A 241 14.45 13.07 7.39
N LEU A 242 15.61 13.65 7.74
CA LEU A 242 16.14 13.54 9.11
C LEU A 242 15.17 14.16 10.12
N LYS A 243 14.58 15.33 9.79
CA LYS A 243 13.59 16.01 10.63
C LYS A 243 12.39 15.11 10.96
N SER A 244 11.88 14.36 9.98
CA SER A 244 10.73 13.48 10.21
C SER A 244 11.04 12.29 11.13
N LEU A 245 12.31 11.87 11.26
CA LEU A 245 12.69 10.75 12.14
C LEU A 245 12.50 11.07 13.62
N PHE A 246 12.49 12.36 13.99
CA PHE A 246 12.19 12.82 15.35
C PHE A 246 10.68 12.81 15.68
N GLY A 247 9.83 12.46 14.70
CA GLY A 247 8.40 12.32 14.89
C GLY A 247 7.61 13.62 14.75
N SER A 248 6.46 13.67 15.42
CA SER A 248 5.53 14.80 15.49
C SER A 248 5.02 14.93 16.93
N ARG A 249 4.53 16.11 17.32
CA ARG A 249 3.86 16.28 18.63
C ARG A 249 2.49 15.61 18.64
N LYS A 250 1.62 15.92 17.65
CA LYS A 250 0.36 15.21 17.40
C LYS A 250 0.66 13.88 16.70
N LYS A 251 -0.01 12.79 17.11
CA LYS A 251 0.09 11.46 16.48
C LYS A 251 -1.24 10.73 16.68
N PHE A 252 -1.69 9.98 15.68
CA PHE A 252 -2.82 9.06 15.84
C PHE A 252 -2.42 7.74 16.52
N ASN A 253 -1.12 7.46 16.59
CA ASN A 253 -0.57 6.26 17.21
C ASN A 253 0.50 6.64 18.24
N ASP A 254 0.14 6.56 19.53
CA ASP A 254 1.03 6.93 20.63
C ASP A 254 2.30 6.08 20.72
N ASN A 255 2.27 4.89 20.11
CA ASN A 255 3.42 3.99 20.06
C ASN A 255 4.39 4.30 18.91
N LEU A 256 4.10 5.31 18.09
CA LEU A 256 4.94 5.68 16.97
C LEU A 256 5.97 6.73 17.39
N ILE A 257 7.26 6.46 17.19
CA ILE A 257 8.31 7.49 17.24
C ILE A 257 8.21 8.30 15.96
N SER A 258 8.44 7.64 14.82
CA SER A 258 8.35 8.20 13.48
C SER A 258 8.07 7.11 12.44
N CYS A 259 7.60 7.53 11.26
CA CYS A 259 7.16 6.64 10.20
C CYS A 259 7.43 7.25 8.83
N THR A 260 8.08 6.50 7.95
CA THR A 260 7.91 6.63 6.50
C THR A 260 7.11 5.41 6.02
N TYR A 261 5.79 5.55 5.93
CA TYR A 261 4.86 4.45 5.68
C TYR A 261 4.58 4.30 4.18
N PHE A 262 5.41 3.50 3.50
CA PHE A 262 5.20 3.20 2.08
C PHE A 262 3.86 2.50 1.84
N SER A 263 3.10 3.01 0.88
CA SER A 263 1.72 2.60 0.59
C SER A 263 1.46 2.45 -0.91
N GLY A 264 2.30 3.04 -1.76
CA GLY A 264 2.20 2.91 -3.21
C GLY A 264 3.55 2.74 -3.89
N ILE A 265 3.54 1.95 -4.96
CA ILE A 265 4.62 1.81 -5.92
C ILE A 265 4.00 1.70 -7.31
N PHE A 266 4.50 2.46 -8.27
CA PHE A 266 3.98 2.45 -9.63
C PHE A 266 5.09 2.72 -10.64
N ASN A 267 5.03 2.05 -11.79
CA ASN A 267 5.96 2.25 -12.88
C ASN A 267 5.41 3.29 -13.86
N LYS A 268 5.95 4.51 -13.85
CA LYS A 268 5.49 5.59 -14.77
C LYS A 268 6.05 5.41 -16.18
N ASN A 269 7.26 4.86 -16.30
CA ASN A 269 7.89 4.48 -17.57
C ASN A 269 9.06 3.52 -17.29
N ASN A 270 9.66 2.91 -18.33
CA ASN A 270 10.65 1.81 -18.27
C ASN A 270 11.75 1.86 -17.19
N ASN A 271 12.06 3.01 -16.59
CA ASN A 271 12.97 3.08 -15.43
C ASN A 271 12.51 4.03 -14.30
N LYS A 272 11.37 4.74 -14.42
CA LYS A 272 10.93 5.73 -13.42
C LYS A 272 9.80 5.17 -12.56
N ILE A 273 10.07 5.04 -11.28
CA ILE A 273 9.12 4.57 -10.28
C ILE A 273 8.57 5.77 -9.51
N ILE A 274 7.26 5.78 -9.31
CA ILE A 274 6.57 6.65 -8.36
C ILE A 274 6.38 5.88 -7.06
N LEU A 275 6.79 6.47 -5.94
CA LEU A 275 6.56 5.92 -4.61
C LEU A 275 5.65 6.85 -3.81
N GLY A 276 4.63 6.27 -3.20
CA GLY A 276 3.73 6.94 -2.27
C GLY A 276 3.97 6.48 -0.84
N TYR A 277 4.07 7.44 0.08
CA TYR A 277 4.26 7.13 1.48
C TYR A 277 3.70 8.19 2.43
N GLY A 278 3.22 7.73 3.59
CA GLY A 278 2.86 8.59 4.71
C GLY A 278 4.07 9.01 5.54
N ILE A 279 3.95 10.15 6.21
CA ILE A 279 4.95 10.71 7.10
C ILE A 279 4.30 10.87 8.47
N ASN A 280 4.74 10.04 9.42
CA ASN A 280 4.28 10.03 10.82
C ASN A 280 2.76 9.90 10.99
N ASP A 281 2.06 9.28 10.03
CA ASP A 281 0.60 9.14 9.96
C ASP A 281 -0.18 10.47 9.91
N LEU A 282 0.45 11.56 9.46
CA LEU A 282 -0.17 12.90 9.43
C LEU A 282 -0.07 13.59 8.08
N LYS A 283 1.02 13.31 7.36
CA LYS A 283 1.31 13.90 6.05
C LYS A 283 1.56 12.79 5.05
N TRP A 284 1.64 13.18 3.79
CA TRP A 284 1.96 12.31 2.68
C TRP A 284 3.04 12.92 1.80
N ASN A 285 3.59 12.09 0.92
CA ASN A 285 4.40 12.55 -0.19
C ASN A 285 4.32 11.55 -1.35
N LEU A 286 4.44 12.07 -2.56
CA LEU A 286 4.75 11.30 -3.76
C LEU A 286 6.13 11.72 -4.23
N ILE A 287 6.94 10.75 -4.64
CA ILE A 287 8.26 10.99 -5.23
C ILE A 287 8.38 10.24 -6.54
N ALA A 288 9.29 10.70 -7.41
CA ALA A 288 9.73 9.89 -8.54
C ALA A 288 11.25 9.71 -8.56
N LEU A 289 11.67 8.49 -8.83
CA LEU A 289 13.06 8.06 -8.83
C LEU A 289 13.31 7.05 -9.94
N ALA A 290 14.55 6.98 -10.42
CA ALA A 290 14.98 5.86 -11.24
C ALA A 290 15.01 4.58 -10.38
N LYS A 291 14.54 3.44 -10.91
CA LYS A 291 14.58 2.13 -10.23
C LYS A 291 15.99 1.83 -9.72
N ASP A 292 16.97 2.11 -10.57
CA ASP A 292 18.36 1.75 -10.31
C ASP A 292 18.96 2.50 -9.10
N LYS A 293 18.37 3.63 -8.69
CA LYS A 293 18.78 4.32 -7.46
C LYS A 293 18.34 3.62 -6.17
N ILE A 294 17.45 2.63 -6.26
CA ILE A 294 16.82 1.99 -5.10
C ILE A 294 17.14 0.49 -5.04
N TRP A 295 17.17 -0.19 -6.18
CA TRP A 295 17.30 -1.66 -6.26
C TRP A 295 18.65 -2.18 -6.78
N HIS A 296 19.63 -1.31 -7.08
CA HIS A 296 20.99 -1.71 -7.45
C HIS A 296 21.97 -1.59 -6.28
#